data_AF-K0B8T7-F1
#
_entry.id   AF-K0B8T7-F1
#
_cell.length_a   1.000
_cell.length_b   1.000
_cell.length_c   1.000
_cell.angle_alpha   90.00
_cell.angle_beta   90.00
_cell.angle_gamma   90.00
#
_symmetry.space_group_name_H-M   'P 1'
#
loop_
_entity.id
_entity.type
_entity.pdbx_description
1 polymer ?
#
loop_
_entity_poly.entity_id
_entity_poly.type
_entity_poly.pdbx_seq_one_letter_code
_entity_poly.pdbx_strand_id
1 'polypeptide(L)'
;MNVKKVNPFRVWYYLRQGYSMYLVFVIAVANMMVTTYYLAVQNIPTLKNIFPGFTEWIIVVMAIAVPLSISMGYWHVKRSRAQRSQIEVETEINPYFYRLPPGFWKEVFAPLYVELLRTNVKILQNEKLSEEDIKRIKEIERKLDLLIKGHSFPEKK
;
A
#
# COMPACT_ATOMS: atom_id res chain seq x y z
N MET A 1 -2.17 26.99 17.86
CA MET A 1 -1.92 26.00 16.79
C MET A 1 -0.95 24.96 17.35
N ASN A 2 -1.43 23.75 17.66
CA ASN A 2 -0.60 22.73 18.33
C ASN A 2 0.29 22.07 17.28
N VAL A 3 1.56 22.48 17.19
CA VAL A 3 2.53 21.91 16.25
C VAL A 3 2.77 20.46 16.68
N LYS A 4 2.13 19.50 15.99
CA LYS A 4 2.36 18.07 16.25
C LYS A 4 3.86 17.81 16.12
N LYS A 5 4.51 17.39 17.22
CA LYS A 5 5.91 16.92 17.19
C LYS A 5 6.06 15.90 16.07
N VAL A 6 6.92 16.21 15.11
CA VAL A 6 7.21 15.32 13.98
C VAL A 6 8.02 14.15 14.52
N ASN A 7 7.50 12.93 14.38
CA ASN A 7 8.20 11.72 14.81
C ASN A 7 9.36 11.45 13.81
N PRO A 8 10.64 11.47 14.24
CA PRO A 8 11.78 11.26 13.36
C PRO A 8 11.71 9.93 12.60
N PHE A 9 11.17 8.87 13.21
CA PHE A 9 10.99 7.58 12.55
C PHE A 9 10.00 7.65 11.39
N ARG A 10 8.96 8.51 11.48
CA ARG A 10 8.03 8.71 10.36
C ARG A 10 8.70 9.46 9.21
N VAL A 11 9.52 10.46 9.51
CA VAL A 11 10.30 11.19 8.49
C VAL A 11 11.31 10.27 7.82
N TRP A 12 12.05 9.50 8.60
CA TRP A 12 13.00 8.51 8.09
C TRP A 12 12.31 7.46 7.22
N TYR A 13 11.13 6.99 7.64
CA TYR A 13 10.32 6.09 6.82
C TYR A 13 9.95 6.73 5.48
N TYR A 14 9.44 7.97 5.47
CA TYR A 14 9.11 8.66 4.21
C TYR A 14 10.32 8.84 3.30
N LEU A 15 11.47 9.23 3.87
CA LEU A 15 12.72 9.36 3.14
C LEU A 15 13.13 8.03 2.49
N ARG A 16 13.16 6.95 3.28
CA ARG A 16 13.53 5.62 2.78
C ARG A 16 12.59 5.15 1.68
N GLN A 17 11.28 5.33 1.85
CA GLN A 17 10.32 4.94 0.82
C GLN A 17 10.49 5.77 -0.46
N GLY A 18 10.63 7.10 -0.33
CA GLY A 18 10.83 7.98 -1.48
C GLY A 18 12.12 7.65 -2.24
N TYR A 19 13.22 7.49 -1.50
CA TYR A 19 14.52 7.13 -2.06
C TYR A 19 14.48 5.75 -2.74
N SER A 20 14.04 4.71 -2.03
CA SER A 20 14.04 3.34 -2.54
C SER A 20 13.08 3.12 -3.71
N MET A 21 11.89 3.74 -3.68
CA MET A 21 10.85 3.47 -4.67
C MET A 21 11.01 4.31 -5.94
N TYR A 22 11.49 5.56 -5.82
CA TYR A 22 11.52 6.50 -6.96
C TYR A 22 12.94 6.84 -7.42
N LEU A 23 13.88 7.05 -6.50
CA LEU A 23 15.22 7.53 -6.86
C LEU A 23 16.17 6.39 -7.25
N VAL A 24 16.20 5.32 -6.46
CA VAL A 24 17.13 4.19 -6.67
C VAL A 24 16.97 3.60 -8.06
N PHE A 25 15.73 3.40 -8.53
CA PHE A 25 15.49 2.85 -9.86
C PHE A 25 16.11 3.71 -10.96
N VAL A 26 15.84 5.01 -10.97
CA VAL A 26 16.34 5.93 -12.00
C VAL A 26 17.86 6.02 -11.96
N ILE A 27 18.44 6.17 -10.76
CA ILE A 27 19.88 6.26 -10.57
C ILE A 27 20.56 4.96 -11.01
N ALA A 28 20.03 3.80 -10.61
CA ALA A 28 20.60 2.50 -10.94
C ALA A 28 20.54 2.23 -12.44
N VAL A 29 19.39 2.48 -13.07
CA VAL A 29 19.22 2.27 -14.52
C VAL A 29 20.13 3.20 -15.32
N ALA A 30 20.17 4.50 -14.97
CA ALA A 30 21.05 5.46 -15.64
C ALA A 30 22.52 5.08 -15.49
N ASN A 31 22.97 4.76 -14.26
CA ASN A 31 24.34 4.33 -14.02
C ASN A 31 24.66 3.03 -14.77
N MET A 32 23.77 2.04 -14.74
CA MET A 32 23.95 0.78 -15.45
C MET A 32 24.08 1.03 -16.96
N MET A 33 23.23 1.87 -17.55
CA MET A 33 23.29 2.22 -18.97
C MET A 33 24.61 2.89 -19.33
N VAL A 34 24.98 3.95 -18.62
CA VAL A 34 26.21 4.70 -18.86
C VAL A 34 27.43 3.79 -18.70
N THR A 35 27.55 3.09 -17.56
CA THR A 35 28.71 2.24 -17.29
C THR A 35 28.81 1.06 -18.27
N THR A 36 27.71 0.36 -18.54
CA THR A 36 27.72 -0.77 -19.49
C THR A 36 28.09 -0.31 -20.90
N TYR A 37 27.58 0.83 -21.36
CA TYR A 37 27.91 1.30 -22.69
C TYR A 37 29.38 1.72 -22.81
N TYR A 38 29.83 2.64 -21.95
CA TYR A 38 31.17 3.22 -22.07
C TYR A 38 32.28 2.26 -21.64
N LEU A 39 32.00 1.30 -20.73
CA LEU A 39 33.01 0.34 -20.29
C LEU A 39 32.98 -0.97 -21.09
N ALA A 40 31.82 -1.44 -21.54
CA ALA A 40 31.72 -2.71 -22.27
C ALA A 40 31.45 -2.52 -23.77
N VAL A 41 30.34 -1.88 -24.14
CA VAL A 41 29.89 -1.81 -25.55
C VAL A 41 30.92 -1.12 -26.44
N GLN A 42 31.47 0.02 -25.99
CA GLN A 42 32.50 0.74 -26.75
C GLN A 42 33.83 -0.01 -26.90
N ASN A 43 34.14 -0.93 -25.98
CA ASN A 43 35.44 -1.62 -25.93
C ASN A 43 35.40 -3.01 -26.56
N ILE A 44 34.21 -3.55 -26.87
CA ILE A 44 34.04 -4.83 -27.57
C ILE A 44 33.75 -4.55 -29.04
N PRO A 45 34.65 -4.89 -29.99
CA PRO A 45 34.53 -4.49 -31.39
C PRO A 45 33.20 -4.89 -32.06
N THR A 46 32.73 -6.11 -31.80
CA THR A 46 31.45 -6.61 -32.34
C THR A 46 30.26 -5.79 -31.85
N LEU A 47 30.23 -5.43 -30.56
CA LEU A 47 29.15 -4.63 -29.98
C LEU A 47 29.18 -3.18 -30.45
N LYS A 48 30.38 -2.57 -30.53
CA LYS A 48 30.55 -1.21 -31.05
C LYS A 48 30.11 -1.08 -32.50
N ASN A 49 30.33 -2.10 -33.32
CA ASN A 49 29.90 -2.12 -34.71
C ASN A 49 28.36 -2.15 -34.83
N ILE A 50 27.68 -2.85 -33.93
CA ILE A 50 26.21 -2.92 -33.89
C ILE A 50 25.63 -1.62 -33.28
N PHE A 51 26.29 -1.09 -32.25
CA PHE A 51 25.84 0.06 -31.47
C PHE A 51 26.94 1.14 -31.41
N PRO A 52 27.11 1.93 -32.47
CA PRO A 52 28.16 2.95 -32.54
C PRO A 52 27.88 4.16 -31.64
N GLY A 53 26.61 4.40 -31.29
CA GLY A 53 26.17 5.50 -30.46
C GLY A 53 25.40 5.05 -29.20
N PHE A 54 25.48 5.87 -28.17
CA PHE A 54 24.86 5.61 -26.87
C PHE A 54 23.34 5.65 -26.95
N THR A 55 22.80 6.58 -27.73
CA THR A 55 21.35 6.80 -27.85
C THR A 55 20.67 5.61 -28.53
N GLU A 56 21.22 5.11 -29.62
CA GLU A 56 20.70 3.94 -30.35
C GLU A 56 20.75 2.69 -29.48
N TRP A 57 21.85 2.52 -28.74
CA TRP A 57 22.00 1.43 -27.77
C TRP A 57 20.92 1.49 -26.68
N ILE A 58 20.70 2.66 -26.06
CA ILE A 58 19.66 2.83 -25.03
C ILE A 58 18.28 2.49 -25.58
N ILE A 59 17.94 2.98 -26.78
CA ILE A 59 16.61 2.76 -27.36
C ILE A 59 16.35 1.26 -27.51
N VAL A 60 17.31 0.51 -28.05
CA VAL A 60 17.19 -0.95 -28.23
C VAL A 60 17.13 -1.68 -26.90
N VAL A 61 18.00 -1.33 -25.95
CA VAL A 61 17.99 -1.93 -24.61
C VAL A 61 16.68 -1.69 -23.90
N MET A 62 16.14 -0.46 -23.94
CA MET A 62 14.85 -0.12 -23.32
C MET A 62 13.69 -0.86 -23.98
N ALA A 63 13.71 -0.98 -25.30
CA ALA A 63 12.68 -1.72 -26.04
C ALA A 63 12.60 -3.20 -25.63
N ILE A 64 13.70 -3.80 -25.14
CA ILE A 64 13.74 -5.19 -24.68
C ILE A 64 13.52 -5.28 -23.17
N ALA A 65 14.23 -4.44 -22.40
CA ALA A 65 14.23 -4.47 -20.95
C ALA A 65 12.85 -4.14 -20.38
N VAL A 66 12.15 -3.14 -20.92
CA VAL A 66 10.84 -2.73 -20.40
C VAL A 66 9.79 -3.86 -20.55
N PRO A 67 9.57 -4.47 -21.73
CA PRO A 67 8.65 -5.59 -21.85
C PRO A 67 9.05 -6.80 -20.99
N LEU A 68 10.35 -7.09 -20.88
CA LEU A 68 10.85 -8.19 -20.07
C LEU A 68 10.55 -7.94 -18.58
N SER A 69 10.82 -6.73 -18.08
CA SER A 69 10.53 -6.33 -16.71
C SER A 69 9.03 -6.38 -16.40
N ILE A 70 8.17 -5.92 -17.33
CA ILE A 70 6.71 -6.03 -17.19
C ILE A 70 6.30 -7.50 -17.08
N SER A 71 6.84 -8.36 -17.95
CA SER A 71 6.51 -9.79 -17.99
C SER A 71 6.95 -10.51 -16.72
N MET A 72 8.18 -10.24 -16.26
CA MET A 72 8.70 -10.77 -15.00
C MET A 72 7.89 -10.26 -13.80
N GLY A 73 7.56 -8.98 -13.77
CA GLY A 73 6.73 -8.38 -12.72
C GLY A 73 5.34 -9.01 -12.66
N TYR A 74 4.69 -9.18 -13.81
CA TYR A 74 3.41 -9.88 -13.91
C TYR A 74 3.51 -11.32 -13.36
N TRP A 75 4.53 -12.06 -13.77
CA TRP A 75 4.71 -13.44 -13.31
C TRP A 75 5.00 -13.52 -11.81
N HIS A 76 5.85 -12.64 -11.30
CA HIS A 76 6.17 -12.56 -9.88
C HIS A 76 4.90 -12.27 -9.06
N VAL A 77 4.17 -11.21 -9.40
CA VAL A 77 3.00 -10.77 -8.63
C VAL A 77 1.82 -11.75 -8.74
N LYS A 78 1.56 -12.31 -9.93
CA LYS A 78 0.36 -13.13 -10.16
C LYS A 78 0.58 -14.63 -9.97
N ARG A 79 1.80 -15.13 -10.13
CA ARG A 79 2.06 -16.57 -10.26
C ARG A 79 3.13 -17.12 -9.32
N SER A 80 3.96 -16.28 -8.70
CA SER A 80 5.03 -16.78 -7.84
C SER A 80 4.53 -17.21 -6.46
N ARG A 81 5.12 -18.29 -5.92
CA ARG A 81 4.94 -18.69 -4.52
C ARG A 81 5.62 -17.70 -3.57
N ALA A 82 6.68 -17.04 -4.01
CA ALA A 82 7.39 -16.02 -3.25
C ALA A 82 6.47 -14.85 -2.85
N GLN A 83 5.65 -14.36 -3.78
CA GLN A 83 4.67 -13.30 -3.49
C GLN A 83 3.65 -13.74 -2.43
N ARG A 84 3.25 -15.03 -2.43
CA ARG A 84 2.33 -15.56 -1.40
C ARG A 84 2.98 -15.54 -0.02
N SER A 85 4.21 -16.03 0.09
CA SER A 85 4.95 -16.02 1.36
C SER A 85 5.19 -14.60 1.88
N GLN A 86 5.42 -13.63 1.00
CA GLN A 86 5.51 -12.23 1.41
C GLN A 86 4.20 -11.75 2.04
N ILE A 87 3.05 -12.04 1.41
CA ILE A 87 1.73 -11.66 1.93
C ILE A 87 1.45 -12.37 3.27
N GLU A 88 1.85 -13.63 3.42
CA GLU A 88 1.73 -14.38 4.68
C GLU A 88 2.50 -13.66 5.79
N VAL A 89 3.78 -13.34 5.57
CA VAL A 89 4.60 -12.62 6.57
C VAL A 89 4.02 -11.23 6.86
N GLU A 90 3.60 -10.48 5.84
CA GLU A 90 2.97 -9.16 6.03
C GLU A 90 1.68 -9.26 6.87
N THR A 91 0.95 -10.36 6.72
CA THR A 91 -0.25 -10.65 7.52
C THR A 91 0.10 -11.00 8.96
N GLU A 92 1.11 -11.84 9.16
CA GLU A 92 1.58 -12.25 10.50
C GLU A 92 2.06 -11.06 11.33
N ILE A 93 2.81 -10.14 10.71
CA ILE A 93 3.39 -8.99 11.43
C ILE A 93 2.39 -7.85 11.62
N ASN A 94 1.27 -7.84 10.90
CA ASN A 94 0.30 -6.76 11.00
C ASN A 94 -0.65 -7.02 12.21
N PRO A 95 -0.51 -6.23 13.30
CA PRO A 95 -1.26 -6.49 14.53
C PRO A 95 -2.77 -6.30 14.34
N TYR A 96 -3.20 -5.60 13.29
CA TYR A 96 -4.61 -5.30 13.04
C TYR A 96 -5.39 -6.45 12.38
N PHE A 97 -4.74 -7.57 12.08
CA PHE A 97 -5.45 -8.83 11.82
C PHE A 97 -5.97 -9.48 13.10
N TYR A 98 -5.40 -9.14 14.26
CA TYR A 98 -5.77 -9.69 15.57
C TYR A 98 -6.37 -8.63 16.51
N ARG A 99 -6.39 -7.36 16.10
CA ARG A 99 -6.91 -6.22 16.88
C ARG A 99 -7.67 -5.27 15.96
N LEU A 100 -8.71 -4.60 16.46
CA LEU A 100 -9.44 -3.62 15.67
C LEU A 100 -8.52 -2.46 15.23
N PRO A 101 -8.43 -2.15 13.93
CA PRO A 101 -7.74 -0.96 13.46
C PRO A 101 -8.35 0.31 14.06
N PRO A 102 -7.54 1.35 14.35
CA PRO A 102 -8.06 2.63 14.78
C PRO A 102 -8.93 3.27 13.69
N GLY A 103 -9.77 4.20 14.11
CA GLY A 103 -10.66 4.95 13.23
C GLY A 103 -11.96 4.23 12.95
N PHE A 104 -12.46 4.29 11.71
CA PHE A 104 -13.86 3.89 11.42
C PHE A 104 -14.17 2.44 11.79
N TRP A 105 -13.18 1.53 11.70
CA TRP A 105 -13.34 0.14 12.11
C TRP A 105 -13.71 0.02 13.60
N LYS A 106 -12.99 0.74 14.47
CA LYS A 106 -13.22 0.73 15.92
C LYS A 106 -14.38 1.63 16.36
N GLU A 107 -14.53 2.80 15.75
CA GLU A 107 -15.46 3.85 16.20
C GLU A 107 -16.87 3.72 15.61
N VAL A 108 -17.03 2.98 14.50
CA VAL A 108 -18.30 2.90 13.75
C VAL A 108 -18.67 1.45 13.43
N PHE A 109 -17.83 0.71 12.71
CA PHE A 109 -18.21 -0.62 12.21
C PHE A 109 -18.26 -1.70 13.29
N ALA A 110 -17.30 -1.76 14.22
CA ALA A 110 -17.38 -2.72 15.33
C ALA A 110 -18.63 -2.48 16.21
N PRO A 111 -18.96 -1.24 16.65
CA PRO A 111 -20.23 -0.95 17.32
C PRO A 111 -21.46 -1.32 16.49
N LEU A 112 -21.45 -1.03 15.18
CA LEU A 112 -22.54 -1.41 14.27
C LEU A 112 -22.80 -2.92 14.30
N TYR A 113 -21.75 -3.75 14.15
CA TYR A 113 -21.91 -5.20 14.20
C TYR A 113 -22.46 -5.70 15.55
N VAL A 114 -22.03 -5.08 16.66
CA VAL A 114 -22.54 -5.41 18.00
C VAL A 114 -24.02 -5.04 18.14
N GLU A 115 -24.43 -3.85 17.71
CA GLU A 115 -25.85 -3.44 17.79
C GLU A 115 -26.75 -4.21 16.82
N LEU A 116 -26.24 -4.61 15.65
CA LEU A 116 -26.96 -5.53 14.74
C LEU A 116 -27.20 -6.89 15.42
N LEU A 117 -26.18 -7.45 16.06
CA LEU A 117 -26.32 -8.71 16.80
C LEU A 117 -27.33 -8.59 17.94
N ARG A 118 -27.23 -7.52 18.77
CA ARG A 118 -28.16 -7.26 19.88
C ARG A 118 -29.60 -7.10 19.40
N THR A 119 -29.79 -6.34 18.32
CA THR A 119 -31.11 -6.11 17.72
C THR A 119 -31.71 -7.42 17.20
N ASN A 120 -30.92 -8.25 16.51
CA ASN A 120 -31.37 -9.57 16.05
C ASN A 120 -31.76 -10.49 17.20
N VAL A 121 -30.99 -10.51 18.30
CA VAL A 121 -31.34 -11.31 19.50
C VAL A 121 -32.69 -10.86 20.07
N LYS A 122 -32.91 -9.56 20.20
CA LYS A 122 -34.19 -9.01 20.69
C LYS A 122 -35.37 -9.36 19.79
N ILE A 123 -35.19 -9.25 18.46
CA ILE A 123 -36.20 -9.64 17.48
C ILE A 123 -36.57 -11.13 17.66
N LEU A 124 -35.57 -12.01 17.78
CA LEU A 124 -35.80 -13.45 17.97
C LEU A 124 -36.50 -13.77 19.31
N GLN A 125 -36.26 -12.96 20.33
CA GLN A 125 -36.91 -13.07 21.64
C GLN A 125 -38.27 -12.34 21.71
N ASN A 126 -38.71 -11.75 20.60
CA ASN A 126 -39.91 -10.91 20.52
C ASN A 126 -39.90 -9.73 21.52
N GLU A 127 -38.71 -9.26 21.87
CA GLU A 127 -38.47 -8.09 22.73
C GLU A 127 -38.50 -6.81 21.90
N LYS A 128 -39.08 -5.74 22.45
CA LYS A 128 -39.03 -4.40 21.85
C LYS A 128 -37.68 -3.74 22.12
N LEU A 129 -37.25 -2.91 21.19
CA LEU A 129 -36.09 -2.04 21.40
C LEU A 129 -36.38 -1.01 22.49
N SER A 130 -35.43 -0.84 23.40
CA SER A 130 -35.49 0.20 24.43
C SER A 130 -35.11 1.56 23.83
N GLU A 131 -35.41 2.64 24.55
CA GLU A 131 -34.96 3.98 24.17
C GLU A 131 -33.42 4.07 24.10
N GLU A 132 -32.72 3.32 24.95
CA GLU A 132 -31.26 3.26 24.94
C GLU A 132 -30.73 2.58 23.67
N ASP A 133 -31.37 1.50 23.22
CA ASP A 133 -31.01 0.83 21.96
C ASP A 133 -31.17 1.79 20.79
N ILE A 134 -32.31 2.49 20.72
CA ILE A 134 -32.60 3.47 19.68
C ILE A 134 -31.57 4.60 19.70
N LYS A 135 -31.16 5.07 20.88
CA LYS A 135 -30.13 6.09 21.02
C LYS A 135 -28.78 5.63 20.48
N ARG A 136 -28.34 4.39 20.79
CA ARG A 136 -27.09 3.83 20.28
C ARG A 136 -27.13 3.65 18.77
N ILE A 137 -28.25 3.17 18.21
CA ILE A 137 -28.45 3.03 16.76
C ILE A 137 -28.34 4.39 16.06
N LYS A 138 -29.05 5.42 16.55
CA LYS A 138 -28.98 6.78 15.99
C LYS A 138 -27.58 7.40 16.08
N GLU A 139 -26.82 7.10 17.15
CA GLU A 139 -25.44 7.56 17.25
C GLU A 139 -24.55 6.93 16.16
N ILE A 140 -24.71 5.61 15.93
CA ILE A 140 -23.97 4.89 14.89
C ILE A 140 -24.37 5.40 13.50
N GLU A 141 -25.66 5.58 13.24
CA GLU A 141 -26.19 6.16 12.00
C GLU A 141 -25.57 7.54 11.72
N ARG A 142 -25.57 8.43 12.71
CA ARG A 142 -24.91 9.74 12.59
C ARG A 142 -23.41 9.60 12.27
N LYS A 143 -22.71 8.63 12.86
CA LYS A 143 -21.29 8.39 12.55
C LYS A 143 -21.10 7.84 11.13
N LEU A 144 -21.99 6.99 10.65
CA LEU A 144 -22.00 6.49 9.27
C LEU A 144 -22.23 7.65 8.28
N ASP A 145 -23.17 8.55 8.55
CA ASP A 145 -23.39 9.74 7.72
C ASP A 145 -22.15 10.62 7.60
N LEU A 146 -21.41 10.77 8.70
CA LEU A 146 -20.14 11.48 8.69
C LEU A 146 -19.10 10.78 7.81
N LEU A 147 -19.02 9.44 7.85
CA LEU A 147 -18.14 8.68 6.94
C LEU A 147 -18.56 8.85 5.46
N ILE A 148 -19.86 8.80 5.17
CA ILE A 148 -20.40 9.00 3.81
C ILE A 148 -20.03 10.39 3.28
N LYS A 149 -20.03 11.40 4.16
CA LYS A 149 -19.60 12.78 3.84
C LYS A 149 -18.08 12.97 3.79
N GLY A 150 -17.29 11.90 3.98
CA GLY A 150 -15.83 11.92 3.91
C GLY A 150 -15.11 12.37 5.18
N HIS A 151 -15.81 12.49 6.31
CA HIS A 151 -15.15 12.76 7.59
C HIS A 151 -14.37 11.53 8.07
N SER A 152 -13.35 11.75 8.89
CA SER A 152 -12.59 10.70 9.54
C SER A 152 -12.81 10.71 11.05
N PHE A 153 -12.77 9.53 11.66
CA PHE A 153 -12.72 9.38 13.11
C PHE A 153 -11.27 9.11 13.51
N PRO A 154 -10.55 10.09 14.06
CA PRO A 154 -9.22 9.84 14.59
C PRO A 154 -9.31 9.03 15.87
N GLU A 155 -8.23 8.29 16.16
CA GLU A 155 -8.03 7.62 17.44
C GLU A 155 -8.18 8.63 18.60
N LYS A 156 -9.12 8.37 19.52
CA LYS A 156 -9.08 9.00 20.85
C LYS A 156 -7.86 8.40 21.56
N LYS A 157 -6.82 9.23 21.72
CA LYS A 157 -5.66 8.89 22.55
C LYS A 157 -6.05 8.76 24.01
#